data_AF-A0A1B7KZ64-F1
#
_entry.id   AF-A0A1B7KZ64-F1
#
_cell.length_a   1.000
_cell.length_b   1.000
_cell.length_c   1.000
_cell.angle_alpha   90.00
_cell.angle_beta   90.00
_cell.angle_gamma   90.00
#
_symmetry.space_group_name_H-M   'P 1'
#
loop_
_entity.id
_entity.type
_entity.pdbx_description
1 polymer ?
#
loop_
_entity_poly.entity_id
_entity_poly.type
_entity_poly.pdbx_seq_one_letter_code
_entity_poly.pdbx_strand_id
1 'polypeptide(L)'
;MRRFYIATVALLFSFGCNAMATVTLNIDSVISGVNKGDPKSLKDVPLLIDKISIEKSNDLRNVLAHSLIISTPETLDALNLIDKDISEKGHSFLRDKFGTDSICSYVIDSNEYDRESFLKFYSKARLNLEKTGEKGKPCLDLMDSSVEEIIYEEKQGKMKWGVEKYAFD
;
A
#
# COMPACT_ATOMS: atom_id res chain seq x y z
N MET A 1 34.03 35.67 63.67
CA MET A 1 33.39 34.34 63.55
C MET A 1 31.92 34.51 63.19
N ARG A 2 31.52 34.17 61.96
CA ARG A 2 30.14 33.85 61.59
C ARG A 2 30.17 33.08 60.27
N ARG A 3 29.92 31.77 60.35
CA ARG A 3 29.76 30.87 59.20
C ARG A 3 28.30 30.94 58.76
N PHE A 4 28.05 31.21 57.49
CA PHE A 4 26.75 30.94 56.86
C PHE A 4 26.98 29.93 55.74
N TYR A 5 26.44 28.73 55.95
CA TYR A 5 26.42 27.65 54.97
C TYR A 5 25.31 27.96 53.96
N ILE A 6 25.66 28.07 52.67
CA ILE A 6 24.70 28.09 51.58
C ILE A 6 24.53 26.64 51.12
N ALA A 7 23.35 26.08 51.36
CA ALA A 7 22.96 24.75 50.92
C ALA A 7 22.73 24.77 49.40
N THR A 8 23.52 24.01 48.66
CA THR A 8 23.32 23.72 47.23
C THR A 8 22.18 22.71 47.08
N VAL A 9 21.04 23.17 46.58
CA VAL A 9 19.93 22.31 46.15
C VAL A 9 20.26 21.78 44.76
N ALA A 10 20.61 20.49 44.67
CA ALA A 10 20.79 19.80 43.40
C ALA A 10 19.40 19.42 42.84
N LEU A 11 18.97 20.11 41.78
CA LEU A 11 17.82 19.70 40.96
C LEU A 11 18.20 18.47 40.14
N LEU A 12 17.79 17.30 40.61
CA LEU A 12 17.82 16.06 39.82
C LEU A 12 16.70 16.14 38.76
N PHE A 13 17.03 16.62 37.57
CA PHE A 13 16.21 16.40 36.38
C PHE A 13 16.31 14.92 36.00
N SER A 14 15.36 14.12 36.48
CA SER A 14 15.13 12.79 35.96
C SER A 14 14.60 12.90 34.52
N PHE A 15 15.49 12.78 33.55
CA PHE A 15 15.11 12.46 32.16
C PHE A 15 14.48 11.06 32.17
N GLY A 16 13.15 11.01 32.30
CA GLY A 16 12.38 9.82 32.00
C GLY A 16 12.56 9.53 30.51
N CYS A 17 13.47 8.61 30.19
CA CYS A 17 13.56 8.03 28.86
C CYS A 17 12.30 7.19 28.65
N ASN A 18 11.25 7.78 28.08
CA ASN A 18 10.14 7.01 27.54
C ASN A 18 10.70 6.21 26.37
N ALA A 19 11.07 4.96 26.62
CA ALA A 19 11.30 4.00 25.56
C ALA A 19 10.00 3.93 24.74
N MET A 20 10.00 4.53 23.53
CA MET A 20 8.95 4.23 22.55
C MET A 20 9.01 2.74 22.31
N ALA A 21 7.97 2.02 22.74
CA ALA A 21 7.79 0.63 22.34
C ALA A 21 7.77 0.61 20.81
N THR A 22 8.81 0.07 20.20
CA THR A 22 8.83 -0.21 18.76
C THR A 22 7.79 -1.30 18.51
N VAL A 23 6.63 -0.89 18.01
CA VAL A 23 5.60 -1.82 17.54
C VAL A 23 6.22 -2.61 16.39
N THR A 24 6.53 -3.88 16.65
CA THR A 24 7.00 -4.79 15.61
C THR A 24 5.76 -5.35 14.93
N LEU A 25 5.53 -4.93 13.69
CA LEU A 25 4.41 -5.43 12.90
C LEU A 25 4.71 -6.86 12.44
N ASN A 26 3.73 -7.75 12.58
CA ASN A 26 3.78 -9.05 11.94
C ASN A 26 3.38 -8.88 10.46
N ILE A 27 4.37 -8.93 9.56
CA ILE A 27 4.17 -8.66 8.12
C ILE A 27 3.15 -9.62 7.51
N ASP A 28 3.17 -10.91 7.87
CA ASP A 28 2.21 -11.89 7.34
C ASP A 28 0.78 -11.58 7.77
N SER A 29 0.62 -11.11 9.02
CA SER A 29 -0.69 -10.65 9.52
C SER A 29 -1.16 -9.40 8.77
N VAL A 30 -0.26 -8.46 8.47
CA VAL A 30 -0.62 -7.25 7.72
C VAL A 30 -1.03 -7.62 6.30
N ILE A 31 -0.25 -8.45 5.59
CA ILE A 31 -0.58 -8.92 4.24
C ILE A 31 -1.94 -9.63 4.24
N SER A 32 -2.18 -10.56 5.18
CA SER A 32 -3.46 -11.25 5.28
C SER A 32 -4.63 -10.29 5.56
N GLY A 33 -4.40 -9.27 6.39
CA GLY A 33 -5.40 -8.24 6.69
C GLY A 33 -5.71 -7.34 5.49
N VAL A 34 -4.68 -6.88 4.77
CA VAL A 34 -4.85 -6.09 3.54
C VAL A 34 -5.62 -6.89 2.49
N ASN A 35 -5.32 -8.17 2.33
CA ASN A 35 -6.06 -9.05 1.41
C ASN A 35 -7.54 -9.19 1.76
N LYS A 36 -7.92 -8.95 3.02
CA LYS A 36 -9.31 -8.96 3.50
C LYS A 36 -9.92 -7.56 3.59
N GLY A 37 -9.19 -6.53 3.17
CA GLY A 37 -9.65 -5.15 3.26
C GLY A 37 -9.70 -4.60 4.68
N ASP A 38 -8.95 -5.16 5.63
CA ASP A 38 -8.97 -4.71 7.02
C ASP A 38 -8.42 -3.27 7.14
N PRO A 39 -9.24 -2.29 7.59
CA PRO A 39 -8.83 -0.88 7.65
C PRO A 39 -7.62 -0.63 8.57
N LYS A 40 -7.41 -1.47 9.59
CA LYS A 40 -6.26 -1.33 10.48
C LYS A 40 -4.98 -1.77 9.77
N SER A 41 -5.01 -2.92 9.11
CA SER A 41 -3.89 -3.45 8.34
C SER A 41 -3.50 -2.52 7.18
N LEU A 42 -4.49 -1.90 6.50
CA LEU A 42 -4.24 -0.88 5.48
C LEU A 42 -3.49 0.34 6.02
N LYS A 43 -3.78 0.77 7.25
CA LYS A 43 -3.06 1.87 7.92
C LYS A 43 -1.65 1.51 8.36
N ASP A 44 -1.35 0.22 8.50
CA ASP A 44 -0.01 -0.26 8.85
C ASP A 44 0.91 -0.35 7.61
N VAL A 45 0.37 -0.39 6.38
CA VAL A 45 1.16 -0.50 5.13
C VAL A 45 2.26 0.57 5.00
N PRO A 46 2.00 1.87 5.23
CA PRO A 46 3.04 2.90 5.11
C PRO A 46 4.24 2.68 6.06
N LEU A 47 4.07 1.91 7.13
CA LEU A 47 5.15 1.60 8.08
C LEU A 47 6.10 0.50 7.57
N LEU A 48 5.73 -0.20 6.49
CA LEU A 48 6.44 -1.37 5.96
C LEU A 48 7.22 -1.09 4.66
N ILE A 49 6.89 -0.02 3.94
CA ILE A 49 7.35 0.22 2.55
C ILE A 49 8.88 0.33 2.37
N ASP A 50 9.64 0.49 3.46
CA ASP A 50 11.11 0.56 3.48
C ASP A 50 11.77 -0.55 4.33
N LYS A 51 10.98 -1.43 4.96
CA LYS A 51 11.44 -2.43 5.95
C LYS A 51 11.04 -3.86 5.61
N ILE A 52 10.37 -4.06 4.48
CA ILE A 52 9.89 -5.36 4.03
C ILE A 52 10.91 -6.06 3.12
N SER A 53 11.00 -7.39 3.19
CA SER A 53 11.83 -8.16 2.26
C SER A 53 11.29 -8.09 0.84
N ILE A 54 12.13 -8.34 -0.17
CA ILE A 54 11.71 -8.28 -1.58
C ILE A 54 10.56 -9.27 -1.87
N GLU A 55 10.64 -10.49 -1.34
CA GLU A 55 9.58 -11.50 -1.50
C GLU A 55 8.25 -10.98 -0.94
N LYS A 56 8.24 -10.57 0.33
CA LYS A 56 7.05 -10.05 1.00
C LYS A 56 6.56 -8.73 0.40
N SER A 57 7.43 -7.95 -0.24
CA SER A 57 7.04 -6.73 -0.95
C SER A 57 6.13 -7.01 -2.14
N ASN A 58 6.36 -8.13 -2.85
CA ASN A 58 5.52 -8.52 -3.99
C ASN A 58 4.15 -9.02 -3.50
N ASP A 59 4.14 -9.85 -2.44
CA ASP A 59 2.90 -10.30 -1.81
C ASP A 59 2.06 -9.09 -1.36
N LEU A 60 2.68 -8.15 -0.63
CA LEU A 60 2.02 -6.95 -0.14
C LEU A 60 1.49 -6.08 -1.29
N ARG A 61 2.26 -5.91 -2.37
CA ARG A 61 1.83 -5.14 -3.55
C ARG A 61 0.59 -5.76 -4.19
N ASN A 62 0.59 -7.08 -4.39
CA ASN A 62 -0.52 -7.80 -5.03
C ASN A 62 -1.80 -7.70 -4.18
N VAL A 63 -1.71 -7.89 -2.86
CA VAL A 63 -2.88 -7.77 -1.98
C VAL A 63 -3.35 -6.32 -1.80
N LEU A 64 -2.45 -5.34 -1.91
CA LEU A 64 -2.82 -3.91 -1.89
C LEU A 64 -3.53 -3.49 -3.19
N ALA A 65 -3.14 -4.06 -4.34
CA ALA A 65 -3.90 -3.89 -5.56
C ALA A 65 -5.27 -4.58 -5.47
N HIS A 66 -5.37 -5.77 -4.87
CA HIS A 66 -6.65 -6.42 -4.56
C HIS A 66 -7.52 -5.55 -3.64
N SER A 67 -6.93 -4.89 -2.64
CA SER A 67 -7.70 -4.06 -1.72
C SER A 67 -8.38 -2.86 -2.41
N LEU A 68 -7.94 -2.44 -3.60
CA LEU A 68 -8.67 -1.48 -4.44
C LEU A 68 -10.07 -1.96 -4.83
N ILE A 69 -10.33 -3.27 -4.90
CA ILE A 69 -11.66 -3.80 -5.26
C ILE A 69 -12.55 -4.11 -4.05
N ILE A 70 -11.98 -4.35 -2.87
CA ILE A 70 -12.75 -4.72 -1.66
C ILE A 70 -12.82 -3.62 -0.60
N SER A 71 -11.88 -2.67 -0.59
CA SER A 71 -11.81 -1.57 0.41
C SER A 71 -11.15 -0.33 -0.20
N THR A 72 -11.74 0.15 -1.29
CA THR A 72 -11.19 1.23 -2.12
C THR A 72 -10.89 2.52 -1.36
N PRO A 73 -11.82 3.09 -0.56
CA PRO A 73 -11.55 4.37 0.11
C PRO A 73 -10.35 4.31 1.05
N GLU A 74 -10.26 3.26 1.85
CA GLU A 74 -9.18 3.01 2.81
C GLU A 74 -7.86 2.71 2.10
N THR A 75 -7.91 1.98 0.98
CA THR A 75 -6.74 1.74 0.15
C THR A 75 -6.19 3.05 -0.41
N LEU A 76 -7.04 3.91 -0.97
CA LEU A 76 -6.64 5.24 -1.46
C LEU A 76 -6.06 6.11 -0.33
N ASP A 77 -6.55 6.00 0.91
CA ASP A 77 -5.94 6.69 2.05
C ASP A 77 -4.54 6.18 2.36
N ALA A 78 -4.33 4.85 2.31
CA ALA A 78 -3.00 4.27 2.49
C ALA A 78 -2.03 4.72 1.40
N LEU A 79 -2.46 4.73 0.13
CA LEU A 79 -1.64 5.20 -1.00
C LEU A 79 -1.23 6.66 -0.86
N ASN A 80 -2.15 7.54 -0.46
CA ASN A 80 -1.82 8.96 -0.20
C ASN A 80 -0.75 9.13 0.89
N LEU A 81 -0.77 8.30 1.94
CA LEU A 81 0.25 8.32 2.98
C LEU A 81 1.60 7.80 2.48
N ILE A 82 1.58 6.79 1.60
CA ILE A 82 2.79 6.23 0.98
C ILE A 82 3.43 7.25 0.04
N ASP A 83 2.65 7.89 -0.84
CA ASP A 83 3.14 8.91 -1.77
C ASP A 83 3.73 10.11 -1.02
N LYS A 84 3.10 10.50 0.10
CA LYS A 84 3.66 11.51 1.00
C LYS A 84 5.01 11.07 1.57
N ASP A 85 5.12 9.83 2.04
CA ASP A 85 6.39 9.30 2.57
C ASP A 85 7.48 9.23 1.50
N ILE A 86 7.14 8.85 0.26
CA ILE A 86 8.04 8.88 -0.90
C ILE A 86 8.49 10.31 -1.19
N SER A 87 7.57 11.27 -1.17
CA SER A 87 7.89 12.69 -1.41
C SER A 87 8.84 13.25 -0.35
N GLU A 88 8.65 12.87 0.92
CA GLU A 88 9.45 13.36 2.06
C GLU A 88 10.82 12.66 2.17
N LYS A 89 10.88 11.35 1.94
CA LYS A 89 12.09 10.53 2.13
C LYS A 89 12.84 10.24 0.83
N GLY A 90 12.26 10.58 -0.32
CA GLY A 90 12.77 10.34 -1.66
C GLY A 90 12.47 8.94 -2.19
N HIS A 91 12.72 8.75 -3.49
CA HIS A 91 12.51 7.49 -4.21
C HIS A 91 13.42 6.35 -3.73
N SER A 92 12.94 5.11 -3.90
CA SER A 92 13.75 3.90 -3.74
C SER A 92 13.04 2.71 -4.36
N PHE A 93 13.82 1.70 -4.75
CA PHE A 93 13.28 0.44 -5.30
C PHE A 93 12.15 -0.19 -4.46
N LEU A 94 12.22 -0.11 -3.12
CA LEU A 94 11.15 -0.66 -2.27
C LEU A 94 9.96 0.27 -2.16
N ARG A 95 10.17 1.56 -1.88
CA ARG A 95 9.06 2.51 -1.71
C ARG A 95 8.25 2.70 -2.99
N ASP A 96 8.94 2.79 -4.14
CA ASP A 96 8.30 3.05 -5.43
C ASP A 96 7.41 1.87 -5.89
N LYS A 97 7.53 0.67 -5.29
CA LYS A 97 6.60 -0.45 -5.54
C LYS A 97 5.19 -0.24 -4.99
N PHE A 98 5.04 0.69 -4.06
CA PHE A 98 3.78 0.89 -3.33
C PHE A 98 3.17 2.26 -3.59
N GLY A 99 3.83 3.11 -4.39
CA GLY A 99 3.28 4.39 -4.81
C GLY A 99 1.98 4.22 -5.60
N THR A 100 1.16 5.27 -5.63
CA THR A 100 -0.11 5.26 -6.37
C THR A 100 0.07 4.85 -7.81
N ASP A 101 1.13 5.31 -8.48
CA ASP A 101 1.46 4.94 -9.85
C ASP A 101 1.65 3.43 -9.99
N SER A 102 2.43 2.79 -9.11
CA SER A 102 2.68 1.35 -9.15
C SER A 102 1.45 0.51 -8.78
N ILE A 103 0.59 0.98 -7.87
CA ILE A 103 -0.57 0.20 -7.41
C ILE A 103 -1.76 0.37 -8.35
N CYS A 104 -1.98 1.57 -8.87
CA CYS A 104 -3.13 1.86 -9.74
C CYS A 104 -2.90 1.46 -11.20
N SER A 105 -1.64 1.36 -11.64
CA SER A 105 -1.31 0.74 -12.94
C SER A 105 -1.21 -0.79 -12.85
N TYR A 106 -1.26 -1.36 -11.64
CA TYR A 106 -1.18 -2.80 -11.48
C TYR A 106 -2.44 -3.48 -12.02
N VAL A 107 -2.21 -4.48 -12.86
CA VAL A 107 -3.23 -5.43 -13.31
C VAL A 107 -2.85 -6.82 -12.83
N ILE A 108 -3.85 -7.68 -12.61
CA ILE A 108 -3.59 -9.08 -12.27
C ILE A 108 -2.76 -9.75 -13.39
N ASP A 109 -1.86 -10.66 -13.02
CA ASP A 109 -0.96 -11.30 -13.99
C ASP A 109 -1.75 -12.07 -15.05
N SER A 110 -1.73 -11.58 -16.28
CA SER A 110 -2.40 -12.20 -17.42
C SER A 110 -1.85 -13.58 -17.77
N ASN A 111 -0.61 -13.91 -17.38
CA ASN A 111 -0.06 -15.26 -17.59
C ASN A 111 -0.61 -16.28 -16.59
N GLU A 112 -1.08 -15.84 -15.43
CA GLU A 112 -1.66 -16.69 -14.38
C GLU A 112 -3.18 -16.81 -14.57
N TYR A 113 -3.85 -15.66 -14.69
CA TYR A 113 -5.30 -15.57 -14.71
C TYR A 113 -5.88 -15.55 -16.13
N ASP A 114 -7.07 -16.12 -16.25
CA ASP A 114 -7.80 -16.06 -17.50
C ASP A 114 -8.34 -14.66 -17.83
N ARG A 115 -8.63 -14.47 -19.12
CA ARG A 115 -9.15 -13.21 -19.65
C ARG A 115 -10.40 -12.70 -18.93
N GLU A 116 -11.31 -13.62 -18.57
CA GLU A 116 -12.56 -13.27 -17.90
C GLU A 116 -12.28 -12.68 -16.51
N SER A 117 -11.39 -13.31 -15.74
CA SER A 117 -10.99 -12.83 -14.42
C SER A 117 -10.30 -11.48 -14.50
N PHE A 118 -9.42 -11.28 -15.47
CA PHE A 118 -8.76 -10.00 -15.74
C PHE A 118 -9.77 -8.87 -15.96
N LEU A 119 -10.70 -9.06 -16.90
CA LEU A 119 -11.71 -8.04 -17.21
C LEU A 119 -12.66 -7.77 -16.04
N LYS A 120 -13.00 -8.81 -15.30
CA LYS A 120 -13.87 -8.70 -14.12
C LYS A 120 -13.18 -7.97 -12.96
N PHE A 121 -11.87 -8.19 -12.75
CA PHE A 121 -11.07 -7.43 -11.80
C PHE A 121 -11.11 -5.95 -12.12
N TYR A 122 -10.75 -5.60 -13.36
CA TYR A 122 -10.78 -4.23 -13.83
C TYR A 122 -12.17 -3.59 -13.68
N SER A 123 -13.23 -4.27 -14.13
CA SER A 123 -14.60 -3.75 -14.02
C SER A 123 -15.00 -3.46 -12.58
N LYS A 124 -14.62 -4.32 -11.62
CA LYS A 124 -14.88 -4.09 -10.19
C LYS A 124 -14.09 -2.91 -9.64
N ALA A 125 -12.80 -2.83 -9.96
CA ALA A 125 -11.94 -1.74 -9.52
C ALA A 125 -12.45 -0.39 -10.04
N ARG A 126 -12.73 -0.31 -11.34
CA ARG A 126 -13.33 0.86 -11.99
C ARG A 126 -14.59 1.33 -11.29
N LEU A 127 -15.57 0.43 -11.11
CA LEU A 127 -16.85 0.76 -10.48
C LEU A 127 -16.69 1.29 -9.05
N ASN A 128 -15.72 0.78 -8.30
CA ASN A 128 -15.49 1.23 -6.93
C ASN A 128 -14.67 2.53 -6.86
N LEU A 129 -13.69 2.71 -7.75
CA LEU A 129 -12.95 3.96 -7.88
C LEU A 129 -13.86 5.12 -8.30
N GLU A 130 -14.75 4.91 -9.27
CA GLU A 130 -15.74 5.90 -9.72
C GLU A 130 -16.62 6.40 -8.55
N LYS A 131 -17.01 5.53 -7.62
CA LYS A 131 -17.80 5.90 -6.42
C LYS A 131 -17.06 6.82 -5.45
N THR A 132 -15.73 6.86 -5.51
CA THR A 132 -14.93 7.74 -4.64
C THR A 132 -14.78 9.16 -5.20
N GLY A 133 -15.30 9.43 -6.41
CA GLY A 133 -15.26 10.74 -7.04
C GLY A 133 -13.82 11.21 -7.33
N GLU A 134 -13.53 12.49 -7.08
CA GLU A 134 -12.21 13.08 -7.35
C GLU A 134 -11.05 12.36 -6.65
N LYS A 135 -11.30 11.68 -5.53
CA LYS A 135 -10.26 10.93 -4.81
C LYS A 135 -9.74 9.74 -5.62
N GLY A 136 -10.61 9.03 -6.32
CA GLY A 136 -10.26 7.84 -7.09
C GLY A 136 -9.89 8.14 -8.54
N LYS A 137 -10.20 9.33 -9.04
CA LYS A 137 -9.97 9.74 -10.43
C LYS A 137 -8.53 9.47 -10.90
N PRO A 138 -7.46 9.86 -10.18
CA PRO A 138 -6.09 9.62 -10.65
C PRO A 138 -5.76 8.12 -10.77
N CYS A 139 -6.24 7.33 -9.82
CA CYS A 139 -6.04 5.88 -9.82
C CYS A 139 -6.81 5.22 -10.98
N LEU A 140 -8.03 5.70 -11.25
CA LEU A 140 -8.84 5.25 -12.38
C LEU A 140 -8.16 5.57 -13.72
N ASP A 141 -7.64 6.79 -13.90
CA ASP A 141 -6.97 7.20 -15.14
C ASP A 141 -5.74 6.31 -15.44
N LEU A 142 -4.95 5.97 -14.41
CA LEU A 142 -3.82 5.05 -14.52
C LEU A 142 -4.26 3.63 -14.90
N MET A 143 -5.29 3.12 -14.23
CA MET A 143 -5.81 1.78 -14.46
C MET A 143 -6.41 1.64 -15.87
N ASP A 144 -7.15 2.64 -16.32
CA ASP A 144 -7.73 2.70 -17.66
C ASP A 144 -6.63 2.66 -18.72
N SER A 145 -5.57 3.47 -18.55
CA SER A 145 -4.40 3.45 -19.45
C SER A 145 -3.74 2.07 -19.53
N SER A 146 -3.51 1.40 -18.40
CA SER A 146 -2.88 0.08 -18.38
C SER A 146 -3.75 -1.00 -19.02
N VAL A 147 -5.06 -0.95 -18.81
CA VAL A 147 -5.99 -1.92 -19.42
C VAL A 147 -6.16 -1.66 -20.92
N GLU A 148 -6.19 -0.41 -21.36
CA GLU A 148 -6.24 -0.06 -22.79
C GLU A 148 -5.04 -0.63 -23.56
N GLU A 149 -3.84 -0.55 -22.99
CA GLU A 149 -2.63 -1.16 -23.55
C GLU A 149 -2.79 -2.67 -23.71
N ILE A 150 -3.25 -3.38 -22.66
CA ILE A 150 -3.44 -4.83 -22.69
C ILE A 150 -4.51 -5.25 -23.71
N ILE A 151 -5.61 -4.52 -23.79
CA ILE A 151 -6.65 -4.78 -24.79
C ILE A 151 -6.13 -4.52 -26.21
N TYR A 152 -5.27 -3.51 -26.38
CA TYR A 152 -4.61 -3.27 -27.65
C TYR A 152 -3.69 -4.43 -28.03
N GLU A 153 -2.82 -4.87 -27.12
CA GLU A 153 -1.94 -6.02 -27.32
C GLU A 153 -2.71 -7.32 -27.60
N GLU A 154 -3.86 -7.50 -26.96
CA GLU A 154 -4.74 -8.65 -27.21
C GLU A 154 -5.25 -8.64 -28.65
N LYS A 155 -5.71 -7.48 -29.15
CA LYS A 155 -6.15 -7.33 -30.55
C LYS A 155 -5.02 -7.60 -31.55
N GLN A 156 -3.76 -7.40 -31.14
CA GLN A 156 -2.59 -7.73 -31.95
C GLN A 156 -2.15 -9.21 -31.81
N GLY A 157 -2.86 -10.02 -31.02
CA GLY A 157 -2.50 -11.41 -30.75
C GLY A 157 -1.22 -11.57 -29.91
N LYS A 158 -0.82 -10.53 -29.17
CA LYS A 158 0.41 -10.53 -28.34
C LYS A 158 0.16 -10.96 -26.90
N MET A 159 -1.08 -10.87 -26.44
CA MET A 159 -1.44 -11.29 -25.08
C MET A 159 -1.48 -12.81 -24.95
N LYS A 160 -0.96 -13.28 -23.81
CA LYS A 160 -1.16 -14.64 -23.32
C LYS A 160 -2.10 -14.57 -22.13
N TRP A 161 -3.02 -15.52 -22.08
CA TRP A 161 -3.96 -15.67 -20.98
C TRP A 161 -3.65 -16.97 -20.24
N GLY A 162 -3.64 -16.89 -18.92
CA GLY A 162 -3.58 -18.05 -18.05
C GLY A 162 -4.90 -18.80 -18.01
N VAL A 163 -5.01 -19.71 -17.06
CA VAL A 163 -6.17 -20.61 -16.90
C VAL A 163 -6.82 -20.49 -15.53
N GLU A 164 -6.15 -19.83 -14.59
CA GLU A 164 -6.65 -19.70 -13.23
C GLU A 164 -7.77 -18.66 -13.15
N LYS A 165 -8.67 -18.87 -12.18
CA LYS A 165 -9.72 -17.90 -11.86
C LYS A 165 -9.27 -17.03 -10.69
N TYR A 166 -9.48 -15.73 -10.81
CA TYR A 166 -9.17 -14.80 -9.73
C TYR A 166 -10.17 -14.92 -8.58
N ALA A 167 -9.67 -14.95 -7.35
CA ALA A 167 -10.47 -14.95 -6.14
C ALA A 167 -10.87 -13.51 -5.80
N PHE A 168 -12.17 -13.22 -5.77
CA PHE A 168 -12.68 -11.86 -5.58
C PHE A 168 -13.24 -11.59 -4.18
N ASP A 169 -13.06 -12.53 -3.27
CA ASP A 169 -13.51 -12.52 -1.89
C ASP A 169 -12.52 -11.84 -0.94
#